data_AF-A0A437MGN2-F1
#
_entry.id   AF-A0A437MGN2-F1
#
_cell.length_a   1.000
_cell.length_b   1.000
_cell.length_c   1.000
_cell.angle_alpha   90.00
_cell.angle_beta   90.00
_cell.angle_gamma   90.00
#
_symmetry.space_group_name_H-M   'P 1'
#
loop_
_entity.id
_entity.type
_entity.pdbx_description
1 polymer ?
#
loop_
_entity_poly.entity_id
_entity_poly.type
_entity_poly.pdbx_seq_one_letter_code
_entity_poly.pdbx_strand_id
1 'polypeptide(L)'
;MYANWSELREKETAGMLAACTRCGACYDACPMTPHIPAAQGVAPSAIVAGVLDLLQGGAGDAASQGWVSACTRTGSCIPACPEGVNPTLMLRLAKFRAQENGTMPPRDASRAMPTVKAFARLGFTAEEQEKWL
;
A
#
# COMPACT_ATOMS: atom_id res chain seq x y z
N MET A 1 25.77 11.96 3.95
CA MET A 1 25.70 10.85 2.98
C MET A 1 24.23 10.48 2.85
N TYR A 2 23.52 10.97 1.83
CA TYR A 2 22.11 10.65 1.66
C TYR A 2 22.00 9.23 1.11
N ALA A 3 21.13 8.41 1.70
CA ALA A 3 20.86 7.07 1.19
C ALA A 3 20.33 7.16 -0.24
N ASN A 4 20.84 6.32 -1.14
CA ASN A 4 20.27 6.12 -2.45
C ASN A 4 18.92 5.38 -2.27
N TRP A 5 17.83 6.14 -2.22
CA TRP A 5 16.49 5.62 -1.98
C TRP A 5 16.08 4.53 -2.96
N SER A 6 16.52 4.64 -4.22
CA SER A 6 16.24 3.63 -5.24
C SER A 6 16.92 2.31 -4.90
N GLU A 7 18.20 2.33 -4.56
CA GLU A 7 18.96 1.13 -4.19
C GLU A 7 18.40 0.46 -2.94
N LEU A 8 18.05 1.23 -1.92
CA LEU A 8 17.39 0.69 -0.73
C LEU A 8 16.07 0.01 -1.08
N ARG A 9 15.24 0.65 -1.91
CA ARG A 9 13.96 0.08 -2.37
C ARG A 9 14.16 -1.23 -3.13
N GLU A 10 15.15 -1.30 -4.02
CA GLU A 10 15.46 -2.53 -4.76
C GLU A 10 15.93 -3.65 -3.82
N LYS A 11 16.82 -3.32 -2.87
CA LYS A 11 17.30 -4.29 -1.87
C LYS A 11 16.16 -4.85 -1.02
N GLU A 12 15.28 -3.99 -0.51
CA GLU A 12 14.11 -4.40 0.26
C GLU A 12 13.17 -5.28 -0.58
N THR A 13 12.91 -4.88 -1.82
CA THR A 13 12.06 -5.66 -2.75
C THR A 13 12.64 -7.05 -2.99
N ALA A 14 13.94 -7.14 -3.27
CA ALA A 14 14.62 -8.43 -3.47
C ALA A 14 14.54 -9.32 -2.23
N GLY A 15 14.75 -8.74 -1.02
CA GLY A 15 14.62 -9.47 0.24
C GLY A 15 13.22 -10.04 0.45
N MET A 16 12.17 -9.26 0.17
CA MET A 16 10.78 -9.72 0.26
C MET A 16 10.46 -10.82 -0.75
N LEU A 17 10.93 -10.68 -1.99
CA LEU A 17 10.70 -11.68 -3.04
C LEU A 17 11.39 -13.02 -2.73
N ALA A 18 12.59 -12.97 -2.13
CA ALA A 18 13.33 -14.16 -1.74
C ALA A 18 12.71 -14.89 -0.53
N ALA A 19 12.18 -14.15 0.45
CA ALA A 19 11.64 -14.72 1.68
C ALA A 19 10.17 -15.13 1.59
N CYS A 20 9.35 -14.44 0.79
CA CYS A 20 7.90 -14.65 0.81
C CYS A 20 7.48 -16.02 0.25
N THR A 21 6.89 -16.85 1.11
CA THR A 21 6.35 -18.19 0.75
C THR A 21 4.94 -18.13 0.17
N ARG A 22 4.33 -16.95 0.06
CA ARG A 22 2.94 -16.75 -0.40
C ARG A 22 1.90 -17.45 0.49
N CYS A 23 2.23 -17.68 1.76
CA CYS A 23 1.36 -18.41 2.69
C CYS A 23 0.02 -17.72 2.98
N GLY A 24 -0.08 -16.39 2.80
CA GLY A 24 -1.33 -15.65 3.01
C GLY A 24 -1.58 -15.17 4.44
N ALA A 25 -0.76 -15.56 5.43
CA ALA A 25 -0.99 -15.20 6.83
C ALA A 25 -1.10 -13.68 7.08
N CYS A 26 -0.32 -12.89 6.34
CA CYS A 26 -0.38 -11.43 6.40
C CYS A 26 -1.68 -10.84 5.83
N TYR A 27 -2.30 -11.52 4.87
CA TYR A 27 -3.61 -11.17 4.33
C TYR A 27 -4.70 -11.52 5.35
N ASP A 28 -4.68 -12.73 5.91
CA ASP A 28 -5.69 -13.18 6.90
C ASP A 28 -5.72 -12.31 8.16
N ALA A 29 -4.55 -11.82 8.60
CA ALA A 29 -4.45 -10.91 9.74
C ALA A 29 -4.89 -9.46 9.44
N CYS A 30 -5.14 -9.11 8.18
CA CYS A 30 -5.42 -7.74 7.80
C CYS A 30 -6.89 -7.38 8.01
N PRO A 31 -7.23 -6.36 8.83
CA PRO A 31 -8.61 -5.99 9.13
C PRO A 31 -9.34 -5.36 7.93
N MET A 32 -8.64 -5.01 6.86
CA MET A 32 -9.24 -4.40 5.67
C MET A 32 -9.80 -5.43 4.69
N THR A 33 -9.44 -6.71 4.80
CA THR A 33 -9.81 -7.74 3.82
C THR A 33 -11.31 -7.95 3.65
N PRO A 34 -12.17 -7.85 4.69
CA PRO A 34 -13.62 -7.94 4.50
C PRO A 34 -14.20 -6.82 3.63
N HIS A 35 -13.48 -5.71 3.46
CA HIS A 35 -13.92 -4.53 2.71
C HIS A 35 -13.38 -4.50 1.27
N ILE A 36 -12.88 -5.62 0.75
CA ILE A 36 -12.34 -5.74 -0.62
C ILE A 36 -13.23 -6.69 -1.42
N PRO A 37 -14.26 -6.19 -2.14
CA PRO A 37 -15.16 -7.05 -2.91
C PRO A 37 -14.45 -7.94 -3.92
N ALA A 38 -13.42 -7.42 -4.60
CA ALA A 38 -12.64 -8.17 -5.59
C ALA A 38 -11.85 -9.35 -5.01
N ALA A 39 -11.69 -9.41 -3.69
CA ALA A 39 -10.95 -10.47 -3.02
C ALA A 39 -11.86 -11.53 -2.37
N GLN A 40 -13.18 -11.38 -2.46
CA GLN A 40 -14.12 -12.35 -1.91
C GLN A 40 -13.99 -13.69 -2.64
N GLY A 41 -13.77 -14.77 -1.88
CA GLY A 41 -13.61 -16.12 -2.43
C GLY A 41 -12.26 -16.39 -3.10
N VAL A 42 -11.34 -15.42 -3.12
CA VAL A 42 -9.98 -15.61 -3.65
C VAL A 42 -9.08 -16.12 -2.54
N ALA A 43 -8.28 -17.15 -2.83
CA ALA A 43 -7.35 -17.70 -1.86
C ALA A 43 -6.32 -16.65 -1.42
N PRO A 44 -6.04 -16.48 -0.10
CA PRO A 44 -5.03 -15.55 0.40
C PRO A 44 -3.67 -15.66 -0.29
N SER A 45 -3.25 -16.90 -0.61
CA SER A 45 -1.99 -17.17 -1.32
C SER A 45 -1.96 -16.60 -2.74
N ALA A 46 -3.08 -16.65 -3.46
CA ALA A 46 -3.20 -16.08 -4.80
C ALA A 46 -3.11 -14.54 -4.75
N ILE A 47 -3.78 -13.92 -3.77
CA ILE A 47 -3.72 -12.47 -3.56
C ILE A 47 -2.28 -12.03 -3.23
N VAL A 48 -1.60 -12.74 -2.32
CA VAL A 48 -0.20 -12.44 -2.01
C VAL A 48 0.67 -12.62 -3.25
N ALA A 49 0.43 -13.66 -4.07
CA ALA A 49 1.16 -13.85 -5.32
C ALA A 49 0.97 -12.68 -6.30
N GLY A 50 -0.25 -12.14 -6.44
CA GLY A 50 -0.49 -10.97 -7.28
C GLY A 50 0.13 -9.68 -6.71
N VAL A 51 0.26 -9.54 -5.39
CA VAL A 51 1.04 -8.44 -4.79
C VAL A 51 2.54 -8.58 -5.09
N LEU A 52 3.08 -9.80 -5.08
CA LEU A 52 4.47 -10.03 -5.50
C LEU A 52 4.67 -9.77 -6.99
N ASP A 53 3.66 -10.02 -7.83
CA ASP A 53 3.68 -9.64 -9.25
C ASP A 53 3.75 -8.11 -9.42
N LEU A 54 2.92 -7.36 -8.69
CA LEU A 54 2.99 -5.90 -8.65
C LEU A 54 4.38 -5.39 -8.23
N LEU A 55 5.02 -6.02 -7.24
CA LEU A 55 6.38 -5.66 -6.80
C LEU A 55 7.45 -5.85 -7.87
N GLN A 56 7.27 -6.85 -8.74
CA GLN A 56 8.15 -7.14 -9.87
C GLN A 56 7.85 -6.25 -11.09
N GLY A 57 6.86 -5.36 -11.00
CA GLY A 57 6.46 -4.47 -12.08
C GLY A 57 5.37 -5.04 -12.99
N GLY A 58 4.79 -6.19 -12.63
CA GLY A 58 3.59 -6.74 -13.27
C GLY A 58 2.32 -5.95 -12.92
N ALA A 59 1.17 -6.49 -13.34
CA ALA A 59 -0.13 -5.84 -13.16
C ALA A 59 -0.88 -6.35 -11.93
N GLY A 60 -0.56 -7.54 -11.42
CA GLY A 60 -1.35 -8.23 -10.41
C GLY A 60 -2.81 -8.46 -10.83
N ASP A 61 -3.55 -9.22 -10.02
CA ASP A 61 -4.99 -9.39 -10.22
C ASP A 61 -5.80 -8.30 -9.49
N ALA A 62 -7.10 -8.23 -9.78
CA ALA A 62 -8.00 -7.25 -9.17
C ALA A 62 -8.10 -7.37 -7.64
N ALA A 63 -7.97 -8.58 -7.09
CA ALA A 63 -7.99 -8.81 -5.64
C ALA A 63 -6.75 -8.20 -4.97
N SER A 64 -5.59 -8.41 -5.57
CA SER A 64 -4.28 -7.91 -5.14
C SER A 64 -4.22 -6.39 -5.23
N GLN A 65 -4.64 -5.81 -6.35
CA GLN A 65 -4.77 -4.36 -6.51
C GLN A 65 -5.75 -3.77 -5.49
N GLY A 66 -6.86 -4.48 -5.24
CA GLY A 66 -7.83 -4.12 -4.21
C GLY A 66 -7.19 -4.05 -2.81
N TRP A 67 -6.40 -5.04 -2.44
CA TRP A 67 -5.69 -5.06 -1.15
C TRP A 67 -4.63 -3.98 -1.03
N VAL A 68 -3.83 -3.77 -2.07
CA VAL A 68 -2.85 -2.67 -2.15
C VAL A 68 -3.52 -1.30 -2.02
N SER A 69 -4.70 -1.13 -2.63
CA SER A 69 -5.47 0.11 -2.56
C SER A 69 -6.06 0.33 -1.16
N ALA A 70 -6.61 -0.72 -0.55
CA ALA A 70 -7.28 -0.67 0.75
C ALA A 70 -6.33 -0.57 1.96
N CYS A 71 -5.02 -0.75 1.77
CA CYS A 71 -4.05 -0.71 2.85
C CYS A 71 -4.02 0.64 3.58
N THR A 72 -4.38 0.61 4.87
CA THR A 72 -4.35 1.76 5.79
C THR A 72 -3.13 1.76 6.71
N ARG A 73 -2.22 0.79 6.55
CA ARG A 73 -0.98 0.61 7.34
C ARG A 73 -1.24 0.37 8.84
N THR A 74 -2.25 -0.42 9.17
CA THR A 74 -2.53 -0.82 10.57
C THR A 74 -1.39 -1.59 11.22
N GLY A 75 -0.58 -2.31 10.43
CA GLY A 75 0.55 -3.10 10.91
C GLY A 75 0.20 -4.50 11.43
N SER A 76 -1.08 -4.87 11.48
CA SER A 76 -1.55 -6.20 11.98
C SER A 76 -0.90 -7.38 11.26
N CYS A 77 -0.53 -7.20 10.01
CA CYS A 77 0.13 -8.20 9.17
C CYS A 77 1.62 -8.44 9.49
N ILE A 78 2.30 -7.49 10.15
CA ILE A 78 3.74 -7.58 10.45
C ILE A 78 4.05 -8.74 11.39
N PRO A 79 3.45 -8.85 12.59
CA PRO A 79 3.71 -9.99 13.47
C PRO A 79 3.15 -11.32 12.95
N ALA A 80 2.25 -11.29 11.95
CA ALA A 80 1.64 -12.48 11.38
C ALA A 80 2.50 -13.17 10.31
N CYS A 81 3.57 -12.52 9.81
CA CYS A 81 4.40 -13.11 8.78
C CYS A 81 5.44 -14.08 9.39
N PRO A 82 5.39 -15.39 9.08
CA PRO A 82 6.35 -16.36 9.62
C PRO A 82 7.77 -16.17 9.08
N GLU A 83 7.91 -15.57 7.88
CA GLU A 83 9.19 -15.37 7.19
C GLU A 83 9.87 -14.05 7.55
N GLY A 84 9.27 -13.26 8.45
CA GLY A 84 9.81 -11.94 8.84
C GLY A 84 9.73 -10.85 7.77
N VAL A 85 9.00 -11.08 6.66
CA VAL A 85 8.70 -10.04 5.67
C VAL A 85 7.84 -8.96 6.33
N ASN A 86 8.13 -7.68 6.06
CA ASN A 86 7.28 -6.56 6.46
C ASN A 86 6.17 -6.32 5.42
N PRO A 87 4.92 -6.79 5.64
CA PRO A 87 3.90 -6.73 4.59
C PRO A 87 3.33 -5.32 4.41
N THR A 88 3.47 -4.46 5.42
CA THR A 88 3.09 -3.04 5.29
C THR A 88 4.01 -2.31 4.30
N LEU A 89 5.32 -2.58 4.39
CA LEU A 89 6.28 -2.06 3.42
C LEU A 89 6.06 -2.72 2.05
N MET A 90 5.85 -4.04 2.01
CA MET A 90 5.53 -4.80 0.80
C MET A 90 4.40 -4.16 0.00
N LEU A 91 3.24 -3.92 0.63
CA LEU A 91 2.08 -3.28 -0.03
C LEU A 91 2.37 -1.85 -0.49
N ARG A 92 3.16 -1.08 0.28
CA ARG A 92 3.55 0.29 -0.10
C ARG A 92 4.44 0.29 -1.35
N LEU A 93 5.41 -0.61 -1.42
CA LEU A 93 6.30 -0.72 -2.57
C LEU A 93 5.54 -1.24 -3.80
N ALA A 94 4.65 -2.23 -3.62
CA ALA A 94 3.77 -2.70 -4.70
C ALA A 94 2.90 -1.57 -5.25
N LYS A 95 2.33 -0.73 -4.38
CA LYS A 95 1.55 0.45 -4.79
C LYS A 95 2.37 1.42 -5.64
N PHE A 96 3.61 1.70 -5.24
CA PHE A 96 4.47 2.58 -6.01
C PHE A 96 4.80 1.99 -7.38
N ARG A 97 5.16 0.71 -7.47
CA ARG A 97 5.39 0.04 -8.76
C ARG A 97 4.16 0.07 -9.66
N ALA A 98 2.98 -0.22 -9.10
CA ALA A 98 1.71 -0.18 -9.81
C ALA A 98 1.36 1.22 -10.34
N GLN A 99 1.78 2.27 -9.62
CA GLN A 99 1.60 3.66 -10.06
C GLN A 99 2.63 4.05 -11.13
N GLU A 100 3.88 3.61 -10.98
CA GLU A 100 4.96 3.84 -11.95
C GLU A 100 4.65 3.20 -13.31
N ASN A 101 4.05 2.00 -13.33
CA ASN A 101 3.71 1.29 -14.56
C ASN A 101 2.27 1.57 -15.07
N GLY A 102 1.52 2.45 -14.40
CA GLY A 102 0.17 2.85 -14.81
C GLY A 102 -0.94 1.84 -14.53
N THR A 103 -0.65 0.72 -13.88
CA THR A 103 -1.66 -0.28 -13.48
C THR A 103 -2.64 0.29 -12.46
N MET A 104 -2.18 1.18 -11.58
CA MET A 104 -3.00 1.85 -10.58
C MET A 104 -2.85 3.37 -10.72
N PRO A 105 -3.95 4.14 -10.61
CA PRO A 105 -3.85 5.59 -10.67
C PRO A 105 -3.13 6.14 -9.41
N PRO A 106 -2.34 7.22 -9.56
CA PRO A 106 -1.91 7.99 -8.41
C PRO A 106 -3.12 8.55 -7.66
N ARG A 107 -2.96 8.82 -6.36
CA ARG A 107 -4.03 9.50 -5.61
C ARG A 107 -4.23 10.88 -6.23
N ASP A 108 -5.46 11.17 -6.64
CA ASP A 108 -5.83 12.52 -7.11
C ASP A 108 -5.76 13.52 -5.94
N ALA A 109 -4.63 14.22 -5.83
CA ALA A 109 -4.42 15.25 -4.83
C ALA A 109 -5.19 16.55 -5.15
N SER A 110 -5.55 16.77 -6.42
CA SER A 110 -6.20 17.99 -6.88
C SER A 110 -7.60 18.14 -6.27
N ARG A 111 -8.28 17.03 -6.01
CA ARG A 111 -9.60 17.01 -5.36
C ARG A 111 -9.53 17.00 -3.82
N ALA A 112 -8.47 16.44 -3.24
CA ALA A 112 -8.33 16.31 -1.79
C ALA A 112 -7.94 17.63 -1.10
N MET A 113 -7.07 18.43 -1.71
CA MET A 113 -6.56 19.66 -1.09
C MET A 113 -7.61 20.76 -0.92
N PRO A 114 -8.47 21.06 -1.90
CA PRO A 114 -9.53 22.05 -1.73
C PRO A 114 -10.50 21.69 -0.59
N THR A 115 -10.86 20.41 -0.45
CA THR A 115 -11.73 19.93 0.63
C THR A 115 -11.06 20.06 1.99
N VAL A 116 -9.78 19.69 2.12
CA VAL A 116 -9.01 19.89 3.36
C VAL A 116 -8.91 21.36 3.73
N LYS A 117 -8.60 22.25 2.77
CA LYS A 117 -8.55 23.70 3.01
C LYS A 117 -9.93 24.26 3.39
N ALA A 118 -11.02 23.75 2.81
CA ALA A 118 -12.37 24.17 3.16
C ALA A 118 -12.73 23.81 4.62
N PHE A 119 -12.41 22.60 5.08
CA PHE A 119 -12.60 22.21 6.49
C PHE A 119 -11.70 23.00 7.44
N ALA A 120 -10.44 23.24 7.06
CA ALA A 120 -9.53 24.04 7.86
C ALA A 120 -10.05 25.48 8.04
N ARG A 121 -10.62 26.11 7.00
CA ARG A 121 -11.24 27.45 7.11
C ARG A 121 -12.45 27.52 8.05
N LEU A 122 -13.12 26.40 8.28
CA LEU A 122 -14.25 26.33 9.22
C LEU A 122 -13.79 26.19 10.68
N GLY A 123 -12.60 25.60 10.91
CA GLY A 123 -12.09 25.31 12.24
C GLY A 123 -10.96 26.23 12.73
N PHE A 124 -10.24 26.89 11.82
CA PHE A 124 -9.10 27.75 12.15
C PHE A 124 -9.51 29.19 12.34
N THR A 125 -8.84 29.87 13.27
CA THR A 125 -8.90 31.33 13.42
C THR A 125 -8.32 32.03 12.17
N ALA A 126 -8.61 33.33 12.00
CA ALA A 126 -8.09 34.09 10.87
C ALA A 126 -6.55 34.09 10.79
N GLU A 127 -5.87 34.16 11.95
CA GLU A 127 -4.41 34.11 12.05
C GLU A 127 -3.85 32.74 11.64
N GLU A 128 -4.50 31.65 12.07
CA GLU A 128 -4.12 30.29 11.68
C GLU A 128 -4.36 30.03 10.19
N GLN A 129 -5.42 30.61 9.62
CA GLN A 129 -5.68 30.51 8.19
C GLN A 129 -4.59 31.20 7.37
N GLU A 130 -4.12 32.38 7.77
CA GLU A 130 -3.03 33.09 7.09
C GLU A 130 -1.70 32.34 7.15
N LYS A 131 -1.45 31.61 8.25
CA LYS A 131 -0.21 30.86 8.45
C LYS A 131 -0.18 29.51 7.75
N TRP A 132 -1.31 28.81 7.65
CA TRP A 132 -1.35 27.38 7.30
C TRP A 132 -2.08 27.05 5.98
N LEU A 133 -2.77 27.99 5.34
CA LEU A 133 -3.51 27.78 4.08
C LEU A 133 -2.89 28.48 2.89
#